data_AF-A0AA43JNU9-F1
#
_entry.id   AF-A0AA43JNU9-F1
#
_cell.length_a   1.000
_cell.length_b   1.000
_cell.length_c   1.000
_cell.angle_alpha   90.00
_cell.angle_beta   90.00
_cell.angle_gamma   90.00
#
_symmetry.space_group_name_H-M   'P 1'
#
loop_
_entity.id
_entity.type
_entity.pdbx_description
1 polymer ?
#
loop_
_entity_poly.entity_id
_entity_poly.type
_entity_poly.pdbx_seq_one_letter_code
_entity_poly.pdbx_strand_id
1 'polypeptide(L)' 'MRIEELLYDLPESLIAQVPMEPRHDSRLLDARQSAVDHEFWELPDLLFPGDLVVVNNTRVRHARLVGRRVDTGGA' A
#
# COMPACT_ATOMS: atom_id res chain seq x y z
N MET A 1 8.79 18.22 13.66
CA MET A 1 9.25 16.88 13.31
C MET A 1 10.39 17.04 12.33
N ARG A 2 11.58 16.59 12.70
CA ARG A 2 12.76 16.63 11.84
C ARG A 2 12.87 15.29 11.12
N ILE A 3 13.35 15.26 9.88
CA ILE A 3 13.39 14.01 9.08
C ILE A 3 14.31 12.99 9.74
N GLU A 4 15.37 13.48 10.39
CA GLU A 4 16.38 12.67 11.08
C GLU A 4 15.79 11.85 12.23
N GLU A 5 14.67 12.30 12.82
CA GLU A 5 13.96 11.59 13.90
C GLU A 5 13.23 10.32 13.40
N LEU A 6 13.12 10.13 12.08
CA LEU A 6 12.44 9.00 11.44
C LEU A 6 13.40 8.03 10.75
N LEU A 7 14.70 8.24 10.88
CA LEU A 7 15.71 7.35 10.30
C LEU A 7 15.84 6.08 11.15
N TYR A 8 15.87 4.94 10.45
CA TYR A 8 16.17 3.64 11.03
C TYR A 8 17.00 2.82 10.04
N ASP A 9 17.76 1.86 10.56
CA ASP A 9 18.57 0.98 9.73
C ASP A 9 17.65 -0.02 9.01
N LEU A 10 17.57 0.10 7.67
CA LEU A 10 16.83 -0.82 6.80
C LEU A 10 17.80 -1.51 5.83
N PRO A 11 18.24 -2.73 6.14
CA PRO A 11 19.03 -3.53 5.20
C PRO A 11 18.27 -3.74 3.89
N GLU A 12 18.94 -3.55 2.74
CA GLU A 12 18.33 -3.73 1.41
C GLU A 12 17.74 -5.13 1.22
N SER A 13 18.36 -6.15 1.84
CA SER A 13 17.88 -7.53 1.79
C SER A 13 16.52 -7.76 2.44
N LEU A 14 16.06 -6.84 3.30
CA LEU A 14 14.74 -6.89 3.93
C LEU A 14 13.67 -6.17 3.10
N ILE A 15 14.04 -5.52 1.99
CA ILE A 15 13.11 -4.87 1.07
C ILE A 15 12.65 -5.91 0.04
N ALA A 16 11.39 -6.32 0.15
CA ALA A 16 10.78 -7.24 -0.80
C ALA A 16 10.79 -6.65 -2.23
N GLN A 17 11.47 -7.34 -3.15
CA GLN A 17 11.56 -6.93 -4.56
C GLN A 17 10.38 -7.42 -5.40
N VAL A 18 9.77 -8.51 -4.96
CA VAL A 18 8.56 -9.11 -5.54
C VAL A 18 7.60 -9.44 -4.41
N PRO A 19 6.28 -9.38 -4.64
CA PRO A 19 5.32 -9.84 -3.66
C PRO A 19 5.47 -11.34 -3.41
N MET A 20 5.09 -11.77 -2.21
CA MET A 20 4.91 -13.19 -1.91
C MET A 20 3.68 -13.73 -2.62
N GLU A 21 3.75 -15.00 -3.05
CA GLU A 21 2.65 -15.73 -3.66
C GLU A 21 2.46 -17.09 -2.95
N PRO A 22 1.27 -17.36 -2.40
CA PRO A 22 0.08 -16.50 -2.40
C PRO A 22 0.21 -15.26 -1.50
N ARG A 23 -0.44 -14.17 -1.91
CA ARG A 23 -0.37 -12.85 -1.23
C ARG A 23 -0.67 -12.85 0.28
N HIS A 24 -1.56 -13.73 0.73
CA HIS A 24 -1.97 -13.78 2.14
C HIS A 24 -0.92 -14.46 3.03
N ASP A 25 0.14 -15.03 2.46
CA ASP A 25 1.24 -15.64 3.21
C ASP A 25 2.26 -14.63 3.75
N SER A 26 1.99 -13.34 3.58
CA SER A 26 2.79 -12.29 4.21
C SER A 26 2.58 -12.22 5.71
N ARG A 27 3.66 -11.93 6.43
CA ARG A 27 3.61 -11.56 7.84
C ARG A 27 2.74 -10.32 8.07
N LEU A 28 2.05 -10.28 9.20
CA LEU A 28 1.30 -9.16 9.74
C LEU A 28 1.85 -8.81 11.12
N LEU A 29 2.31 -7.57 11.30
CA LEU A 29 2.71 -7.07 12.62
C LEU A 29 1.53 -6.34 13.27
N ASP A 30 0.97 -6.91 14.34
CA ASP A 30 0.02 -6.22 15.19
C ASP A 30 0.78 -5.38 16.23
N ALA A 31 0.76 -4.06 16.04
CA ALA A 31 1.39 -3.10 16.94
C ALA A 31 0.37 -2.23 17.71
N ARG A 32 -0.89 -2.68 17.85
CA ARG A 32 -1.93 -1.94 18.60
C ARG A 32 -1.61 -1.80 20.08
N GLN A 33 -0.89 -2.77 20.65
CA GLN A 33 -0.40 -2.76 22.03
C GLN A 33 1.10 -3.10 22.04
N SER A 34 1.47 -4.30 22.47
CA SER A 34 2.80 -4.87 22.21
C SER A 34 2.87 -5.40 20.78
N ALA A 35 4.05 -5.32 20.18
CA ALA A 35 4.32 -5.92 18.88
C ALA A 35 4.16 -7.45 18.95
N VAL A 36 3.20 -7.98 18.17
CA VAL A 36 2.98 -9.41 18.01
C VAL A 36 3.01 -9.75 16.53
N ASP A 37 3.76 -10.79 16.18
CA ASP A 37 3.80 -11.34 14.83
C ASP A 37 2.61 -12.27 14.58
N HIS A 38 1.97 -12.07 13.44
CA HIS A 38 0.89 -12.87 12.88
C HIS A 38 1.19 -13.17 11.41
N GLU A 39 0.37 -14.03 10.82
CA GLU A 39 0.29 -14.20 9.39
C GLU A 39 -0.93 -13.45 8.85
N PHE A 40 -0.86 -12.89 7.63
CA PHE A 40 -1.91 -11.99 7.14
C PHE A 40 -3.26 -12.69 6.97
N TRP A 41 -3.28 -14.00 6.74
CA TRP A 41 -4.51 -14.80 6.71
C TRP A 41 -5.22 -14.86 8.08
N GLU A 42 -4.54 -14.52 9.19
CA GLU A 42 -5.12 -14.44 10.54
C GLU A 42 -5.81 -13.09 10.82
N LEU A 43 -5.70 -12.11 9.90
CA LEU A 43 -6.34 -10.80 10.06
C LEU A 43 -7.83 -10.88 10.44
N PRO A 44 -8.67 -11.78 9.88
CA PRO A 44 -10.06 -11.90 10.29
C PRO A 44 -10.26 -12.22 11.78
N ASP A 45 -9.34 -12.95 12.41
CA ASP A 45 -9.42 -13.32 13.82
C ASP A 45 -9.09 -12.13 14.75
N LEU A 46 -8.50 -11.06 14.21
CA LEU A 46 -8.17 -9.83 14.93
C LEU A 46 -9.30 -8.78 14.90
N LEU A 47 -10.38 -9.06 14.17
CA LEU A 47 -11.54 -8.19 13.99
C LEU A 47 -12.70 -8.63 14.90
N PHE A 48 -13.50 -7.67 15.34
CA PHE A 48 -14.68 -7.90 16.16
C PHE A 48 -15.98 -7.61 15.40
N PRO A 49 -17.10 -8.21 15.82
CA PRO A 49 -18.41 -7.87 15.27
C PRO A 49 -18.68 -6.36 15.38
N GLY A 50 -18.96 -5.74 14.24
CA GLY A 50 -19.18 -4.29 14.14
C GLY A 50 -18.01 -3.49 13.56
N ASP A 51 -16.84 -4.11 13.40
CA ASP A 51 -15.69 -3.46 12.75
C ASP A 51 -15.96 -3.20 11.25
N LEU A 52 -15.44 -2.08 10.75
CA LEU A 52 -15.54 -1.66 9.35
C LEU A 52 -14.17 -1.68 8.69
N VAL A 53 -13.97 -2.56 7.71
CA VAL A 53 -12.78 -2.57 6.88
C VAL A 53 -12.95 -1.63 5.70
N VAL A 54 -12.23 -0.51 5.70
CA VAL A 54 -12.24 0.47 4.60
C VAL A 54 -11.08 0.18 3.66
N VAL A 55 -11.39 -0.32 2.47
CA VAL A 55 -10.39 -0.62 1.43
C VAL A 55 -10.35 0.51 0.41
N ASN A 56 -9.15 0.94 0.03
CA ASN A 56 -8.98 1.86 -1.09
C ASN A 56 -9.25 1.13 -2.41
N ASN A 57 -10.26 1.59 -3.15
CA ASN A 57 -10.53 1.14 -4.51
C ASN A 57 -10.18 2.25 -5.50
N THR A 58 -8.92 2.26 -5.98
CA THR A 58 -8.43 3.25 -6.93
C THR A 58 -9.01 3.00 -8.33
N ARG A 59 -9.48 4.06 -9.00
CA ARG A 59 -9.96 4.03 -10.38
C ARG A 59 -9.27 5.08 -11.23
N VAL A 60 -8.83 4.70 -12.43
CA VAL A 60 -8.31 5.64 -13.42
C VAL A 60 -9.47 6.48 -13.95
N ARG A 61 -9.35 7.80 -13.84
CA ARG A 61 -10.24 8.72 -14.55
C ARG A 61 -9.66 8.99 -15.93
N HIS A 62 -10.24 8.36 -16.94
CA HIS A 62 -9.86 8.65 -18.32
C HIS A 62 -10.23 10.09 -18.67
N ALA A 63 -9.25 10.85 -19.14
CA ALA A 63 -9.46 12.15 -19.76
C ALA A 63 -8.94 12.07 -21.19
N ARG A 64 -9.77 12.48 -22.15
CA ARG A 64 -9.35 12.68 -23.54
C ARG A 64 -9.26 14.18 -23.77
N LEU A 65 -8.06 14.65 -24.05
CA LEU A 65 -7.83 16.02 -24.47
C LEU A 65 -7.81 16.06 -26.00
N VAL A 66 -8.57 16.98 -26.58
CA VAL A 66 -8.50 17.30 -28.01
C VAL A 66 -7.58 18.51 -28.14
N GLY A 67 -6.40 18.30 -28.73
CA GLY A 67 -5.42 19.34 -28.98
C GLY A 67 -5.42 19.76 -30.44
N ARG A 68 -4.73 20.86 -30.73
CA ARG A 68 -4.35 21.26 -32.08
C ARG A 68 -2.92 21.79 -32.01
N ARG A 69 -2.06 21.41 -32.94
CA ARG A 69 -0.69 21.93 -33.03
C ARG A 69 -0.76 23.43 -33.32
N VAL A 70 -0.16 24.25 -32.45
CA VAL A 70 -0.19 25.71 -32.56
C VAL A 70 0.45 26.19 -33.86
N ASP A 71 1.59 25.61 -34.25
CA ASP A 71 2.39 26.10 -35.37
C ASP A 71 1.87 25.66 -36.75
N THR A 72 1.27 24.47 -36.82
CA THR A 72 0.90 23.83 -38.09
C THR A 72 -0.61 23.67 -38.28
N GLY A 73 -1.39 23.87 -37.22
CA GLY A 73 -2.83 23.72 -37.25
C GLY A 73 -3.32 22.28 -37.47
N GLY A 74 -2.45 21.28 -37.41
CA GLY A 74 -2.85 19.87 -37.42
C GLY A 74 -3.63 19.51 -36.15
N ALA A 75 -4.69 18.72 -36.30
CA ALA A 75 -5.40 18.11 -35.18
C ALA A 75 -4.52 17.08 -34.44
#